data_AF-A0A183N067-F1
#
_entry.id   AF-A0A183N067-F1
#
_cell.length_a   1.000
_cell.length_b   1.000
_cell.length_c   1.000
_cell.angle_alpha   90.00
_cell.angle_beta   90.00
_cell.angle_gamma   90.00
#
_symmetry.space_group_name_H-M   'P 1'
#
loop_
_entity.id
_entity.type
_entity.pdbx_description
1 polymer ?
#
loop_
_entity_poly.entity_id
_entity_poly.type
_entity_poly.pdbx_seq_one_letter_code
_entity_poly.pdbx_strand_id
1 'polypeptide(L)'
;MLNKSINNNNNNNNNNNNNNNNNKDKEFYYIQMEKYARVAISEGIRIADEIHVTIESEIYRALNLHYNRNQQLEVPDHFRIVVEATLREFFNALYTGKDSEQSWKKPIYKVIARMDQPVPEFFKSPNWMDQLADG
;
A
#
# COMPACT_ATOMS: atom_id res chain seq x y z
N MET A 1 -6.33 5.33 2.11
CA MET A 1 -4.87 5.57 2.00
C MET A 1 -4.34 5.22 0.62
N LEU A 2 -4.25 3.94 0.21
CA LEU A 2 -3.77 3.59 -1.14
C LEU A 2 -4.58 4.20 -2.29
N ASN A 3 -5.90 4.35 -2.12
CA ASN A 3 -6.79 4.88 -3.16
C ASN A 3 -6.65 6.39 -3.41
N LYS A 4 -5.99 7.16 -2.52
CA LYS A 4 -6.02 8.64 -2.61
C LYS A 4 -4.68 9.33 -2.37
N SER A 5 -3.67 8.67 -1.81
CA SER A 5 -2.29 9.20 -1.82
C SER A 5 -1.76 9.39 -3.26
N ILE A 6 -2.35 8.70 -4.24
CA ILE A 6 -2.05 8.82 -5.67
C ILE A 6 -2.67 10.09 -6.29
N ASN A 7 -3.71 10.65 -5.67
CA ASN A 7 -4.60 11.60 -6.35
C ASN A 7 -4.15 13.07 -6.25
N ASN A 8 -3.11 13.39 -5.49
CA ASN A 8 -2.73 14.79 -5.22
C ASN A 8 -1.55 15.34 -6.04
N ASN A 9 -1.00 14.57 -6.98
CA ASN A 9 0.12 15.04 -7.80
C ASN A 9 -0.26 15.63 -9.17
N ASN A 10 -1.54 15.69 -9.57
CA ASN A 10 -1.90 16.22 -10.89
C ASN A 10 -3.22 17.01 -10.86
N ASN A 11 -3.14 18.28 -10.47
CA ASN A 11 -4.09 19.28 -10.95
C ASN A 11 -3.75 19.61 -12.41
N ASN A 12 -4.37 18.89 -13.35
CA ASN A 12 -4.96 19.41 -14.59
C ASN A 12 -5.21 18.28 -15.61
N ASN A 13 -6.47 18.16 -16.04
CA ASN A 13 -6.95 17.52 -17.28
C ASN A 13 -6.59 16.03 -17.52
N ASN A 14 -7.48 15.12 -17.08
CA ASN A 14 -8.03 13.98 -17.85
C ASN A 14 -8.50 12.85 -16.92
N ASN A 15 -9.81 12.74 -16.70
CA ASN A 15 -10.43 11.69 -15.87
C ASN A 15 -10.06 10.25 -16.30
N ASN A 16 -9.71 10.03 -17.58
CA ASN A 16 -9.26 8.72 -18.07
C ASN A 16 -7.80 8.39 -17.70
N ASN A 17 -6.92 9.38 -17.57
CA ASN A 17 -5.52 9.15 -17.18
C ASN A 17 -5.40 8.88 -15.68
N ASN A 18 -6.24 9.51 -14.86
CA ASN A 18 -6.23 9.32 -13.41
C ASN A 18 -6.66 7.89 -13.00
N ASN A 19 -7.64 7.30 -13.68
CA ASN A 19 -8.07 5.93 -13.43
C ASN A 19 -6.97 4.91 -13.78
N ASN A 20 -6.25 5.13 -14.89
CA ASN A 20 -5.16 4.25 -15.31
C ASN A 20 -3.97 4.30 -14.35
N ASN A 21 -3.63 5.48 -13.82
CA ASN A 21 -2.56 5.63 -12.83
C ASN A 21 -2.94 4.97 -11.50
N ASN A 22 -4.18 5.18 -11.03
CA ASN A 22 -4.71 4.54 -9.82
C ASN A 22 -4.69 3.00 -9.91
N ASN A 23 -4.93 2.45 -11.09
CA ASN A 23 -4.88 1.00 -11.31
C ASN A 23 -3.44 0.47 -11.29
N LYS A 24 -2.50 1.17 -11.94
CA LYS A 24 -1.07 0.80 -11.93
C LYS A 24 -0.48 0.79 -10.52
N ASP A 25 -0.85 1.76 -9.72
CA ASP A 25 -0.36 1.87 -8.35
C ASP A 25 -0.92 0.79 -7.42
N LYS A 26 -2.18 0.39 -7.61
CA LYS A 26 -2.75 -0.77 -6.91
C LYS A 26 -2.10 -2.07 -7.35
N GLU A 27 -1.87 -2.21 -8.65
CA GLU A 27 -1.22 -3.39 -9.21
C GLU A 27 0.20 -3.53 -8.65
N PHE A 28 0.98 -2.44 -8.63
CA PHE A 28 2.30 -2.42 -8.00
C PHE A 28 2.25 -2.87 -6.54
N TYR A 29 1.31 -2.35 -5.75
CA TYR A 29 1.13 -2.74 -4.35
C TYR A 29 0.92 -4.24 -4.20
N TYR A 30 -0.04 -4.82 -4.94
CA TYR A 30 -0.34 -6.25 -4.84
C TYR A 30 0.79 -7.13 -5.36
N ILE A 31 1.54 -6.68 -6.37
CA ILE A 31 2.75 -7.35 -6.85
C ILE A 31 3.80 -7.40 -5.72
N GLN A 32 4.02 -6.30 -5.00
CA GLN A 32 4.96 -6.31 -3.87
C GLN A 32 4.48 -7.23 -2.75
N MET A 33 3.20 -7.18 -2.38
CA MET A 33 2.64 -8.08 -1.34
C MET A 33 2.87 -9.54 -1.68
N GLU A 34 2.55 -9.93 -2.93
CA GLU A 34 2.72 -11.31 -3.38
C GLU A 34 4.20 -11.71 -3.42
N LYS A 35 5.08 -10.85 -3.98
CA LYS A 35 6.53 -11.09 -4.04
C LYS A 35 7.09 -11.37 -2.64
N TYR A 36 6.87 -10.45 -1.69
CA TYR A 36 7.48 -10.57 -0.36
C TYR A 36 6.83 -11.67 0.48
N ALA A 37 5.56 -11.99 0.27
CA ALA A 37 4.96 -13.16 0.89
C ALA A 37 5.60 -14.46 0.38
N ARG A 38 5.89 -14.58 -0.93
CA ARG A 38 6.64 -15.73 -1.48
C ARG A 38 8.07 -15.79 -0.96
N VAL A 39 8.74 -14.65 -0.79
CA VAL A 39 10.07 -14.57 -0.16
C VAL A 39 10.02 -15.10 1.28
N ALA A 40 9.10 -14.61 2.11
CA ALA A 40 8.91 -15.09 3.48
C ALA A 40 8.71 -16.61 3.56
N ILE A 41 7.88 -17.17 2.66
CA ILE A 41 7.68 -18.62 2.57
C ILE A 41 9.00 -19.34 2.21
N SER A 42 9.78 -18.80 1.26
CA SER A 42 11.06 -19.39 0.85
C SER A 42 12.15 -19.32 1.92
N GLU A 43 12.09 -18.30 2.79
CA GLU A 43 12.98 -18.13 3.96
C GLU A 43 12.59 -19.03 5.14
N GLY A 44 11.47 -19.76 5.01
CA GLY A 44 11.06 -20.78 5.97
C GLY A 44 10.07 -20.30 7.04
N ILE A 45 9.54 -19.07 6.93
CA ILE A 45 8.46 -18.58 7.80
C ILE A 45 7.24 -19.49 7.65
N ARG A 46 6.63 -19.87 8.78
CA ARG A 46 5.52 -20.84 8.81
C ARG A 46 4.20 -20.27 9.28
N ILE A 47 4.23 -19.15 9.99
CA ILE A 47 3.04 -18.48 10.51
C ILE A 47 3.11 -16.98 10.18
N ALA A 48 1.97 -16.40 9.83
CA ALA A 48 1.92 -14.99 9.43
C ALA A 48 2.34 -14.03 10.55
N ASP A 49 2.17 -14.42 11.82
CA ASP A 49 2.51 -13.58 12.98
C ASP A 49 4.01 -13.29 13.11
N GLU A 50 4.87 -14.13 12.51
CA GLU A 50 6.32 -13.91 12.43
C GLU A 50 6.68 -12.83 11.40
N ILE A 51 5.75 -12.42 10.53
CA ILE A 51 5.96 -11.35 9.56
C ILE A 51 5.77 -10.02 10.27
N HIS A 52 6.86 -9.29 10.41
CA HIS A 52 6.88 -7.91 10.92
C HIS A 52 7.43 -6.96 9.87
N VAL A 53 6.69 -5.89 9.59
CA VAL A 53 7.13 -4.84 8.68
C VAL A 53 7.64 -3.67 9.52
N THR A 54 8.93 -3.39 9.38
CA THR A 54 9.61 -2.24 9.98
C THR A 54 9.92 -1.21 8.88
N ILE A 55 10.40 -0.03 9.28
CA ILE A 55 10.88 0.99 8.34
C ILE A 55 12.11 0.52 7.53
N GLU A 56 12.80 -0.52 8.01
CA GLU A 56 13.97 -1.10 7.36
C GLU A 56 13.61 -2.24 6.41
N SER A 57 12.39 -2.78 6.51
CA SER A 57 11.91 -3.85 5.63
C SER A 57 11.95 -3.41 4.17
N GLU A 58 12.43 -4.29 3.30
CA GLU A 58 12.57 -3.98 1.87
C GLU A 58 11.23 -3.65 1.19
N ILE A 59 10.15 -4.32 1.60
CA ILE A 59 8.80 -4.00 1.13
C ILE A 59 8.40 -2.56 1.47
N TYR A 60 8.71 -2.09 2.68
CA TYR A 60 8.39 -0.74 3.11
C TYR A 60 9.17 0.28 2.28
N ARG A 61 10.48 0.07 2.08
CA ARG A 61 11.32 0.92 1.24
C ARG A 61 10.85 0.96 -0.21
N ALA A 62 10.51 -0.20 -0.78
CA ALA A 62 10.01 -0.30 -2.15
C ALA A 62 8.69 0.47 -2.35
N LEU A 63 7.76 0.35 -1.41
CA LEU A 63 6.49 1.09 -1.45
C LEU A 63 6.69 2.59 -1.22
N ASN A 64 7.54 2.97 -0.25
CA ASN A 64 7.84 4.37 0.02
C ASN A 64 8.49 5.06 -1.19
N LEU A 65 9.45 4.41 -1.85
CA LEU A 65 10.08 4.95 -3.05
C LEU A 65 9.09 5.14 -4.21
N HIS A 66 8.10 4.25 -4.32
CA HIS A 66 7.06 4.31 -5.35
C HIS A 66 6.04 5.43 -5.09
N TYR A 67 5.53 5.55 -3.86
CA TYR A 67 4.47 6.50 -3.52
C TYR A 67 4.96 7.88 -3.05
N ASN A 68 6.17 7.95 -2.52
CA ASN A 68 6.76 9.15 -1.93
C ASN A 68 8.13 9.43 -2.57
N ARG A 69 8.19 9.42 -3.90
CA ARG A 69 9.44 9.54 -4.69
C ARG A 69 10.30 10.75 -4.29
N ASN A 70 9.68 11.87 -3.93
CA ASN A 70 10.38 13.11 -3.57
C ASN A 70 10.66 13.23 -2.05
N GLN A 71 10.26 12.24 -1.24
CA GLN A 71 10.37 12.25 0.22
C GLN A 71 9.77 13.50 0.90
N GLN A 72 8.77 14.10 0.26
CA GLN A 72 8.17 15.36 0.71
C GLN A 72 7.15 15.16 1.84
N LEU A 73 6.77 13.90 2.11
CA LEU A 73 5.81 13.55 3.13
C LEU A 73 6.46 12.62 4.15
N GLU A 74 6.22 12.90 5.42
CA GLU A 74 6.38 11.90 6.46
C GLU A 74 5.38 10.77 6.24
N VAL A 75 5.86 9.53 6.24
CA VAL A 75 5.00 8.36 6.03
C VAL A 75 4.29 8.03 7.34
N PRO A 76 2.95 8.04 7.40
CA PRO A 76 2.24 7.74 8.63
C PRO A 76 2.49 6.31 9.10
N ASP A 77 2.64 6.10 10.42
CA ASP A 77 2.78 4.76 11.03
C ASP A 77 1.67 3.80 10.61
N HIS A 78 0.45 4.32 10.43
CA HIS A 78 -0.69 3.54 9.97
C HIS A 78 -0.46 2.86 8.62
N PHE A 79 0.33 3.47 7.72
CA PHE A 79 0.68 2.85 6.44
C PHE A 79 1.43 1.54 6.64
N ARG A 80 2.42 1.52 7.54
CA ARG A 80 3.19 0.32 7.88
C ARG A 80 2.30 -0.79 8.44
N ILE A 81 1.34 -0.43 9.30
CA ILE A 81 0.36 -1.38 9.87
C ILE A 81 -0.51 -2.01 8.77
N VAL A 82 -0.97 -1.22 7.79
CA VAL A 82 -1.74 -1.73 6.65
C VAL A 82 -0.90 -2.63 5.76
N VAL A 83 0.36 -2.28 5.51
CA VAL A 83 1.30 -3.10 4.74
C VAL A 83 1.53 -4.45 5.42
N GLU A 84 1.80 -4.45 6.73
CA GLU A 84 1.99 -5.68 7.51
C GLU A 84 0.74 -6.57 7.47
N ALA A 85 -0.43 -6.01 7.77
CA ALA A 85 -1.68 -6.77 7.75
C ALA A 85 -1.98 -7.34 6.35
N THR A 86 -1.75 -6.56 5.30
CA THR A 86 -1.96 -7.04 3.93
C THR A 86 -0.97 -8.16 3.58
N LEU A 87 0.31 -8.00 3.93
CA LEU A 87 1.35 -8.98 3.65
C LEU A 87 1.04 -10.32 4.34
N ARG A 88 0.56 -10.27 5.59
CA ARG A 88 0.09 -11.47 6.34
C ARG A 88 -1.07 -12.18 5.65
N GLU A 89 -2.03 -11.44 5.10
CA GLU A 89 -3.14 -12.03 4.35
C GLU A 89 -2.68 -12.69 3.04
N PHE A 90 -1.77 -12.05 2.29
CA PHE A 90 -1.15 -12.66 1.11
C PHE A 90 -0.36 -13.91 1.48
N PHE A 91 0.46 -13.85 2.54
CA PHE A 91 1.19 -15.00 3.05
C PHE A 91 0.26 -16.16 3.39
N ASN A 92 -0.81 -15.92 4.17
CA ASN A 92 -1.77 -16.95 4.54
C ASN A 92 -2.42 -17.61 3.32
N ALA A 93 -2.82 -16.81 2.32
CA ALA A 93 -3.42 -17.35 1.10
C ALA A 93 -2.42 -18.22 0.31
N LEU A 94 -1.19 -17.76 0.14
CA LEU A 94 -0.15 -18.47 -0.61
C LEU A 94 0.33 -19.73 0.12
N TYR A 95 0.59 -19.61 1.43
CA TYR A 95 1.07 -20.71 2.27
C TYR A 95 0.06 -21.85 2.37
N THR A 96 -1.24 -21.53 2.36
CA THR A 96 -2.32 -22.54 2.40
C THR A 96 -2.80 -22.98 1.02
N GLY A 97 -2.18 -22.50 -0.06
CA GLY A 97 -2.53 -22.86 -1.45
C GLY A 97 -3.88 -22.31 -1.94
N LYS A 98 -4.48 -21.37 -1.20
CA LYS A 98 -5.75 -20.72 -1.55
C LYS A 98 -5.61 -19.77 -2.74
N ASP A 99 -4.39 -19.39 -3.14
CA ASP A 99 -4.13 -18.55 -4.31
C ASP A 99 -4.54 -19.18 -5.65
N SER A 100 -4.79 -20.49 -5.65
CA SER A 100 -5.38 -21.22 -6.79
C SER A 100 -6.88 -20.96 -7.01
N GLU A 101 -7.59 -20.39 -6.02
CA GLU A 101 -9.04 -20.14 -6.11
C GLU A 101 -9.35 -18.86 -6.90
N GLN A 102 -10.41 -18.84 -7.71
CA GLN A 102 -10.78 -17.70 -8.56
C GLN A 102 -10.96 -16.36 -7.81
N SER A 103 -11.24 -16.39 -6.50
CA SER A 103 -11.57 -15.20 -5.69
C SER A 103 -10.68 -15.02 -4.46
N TRP A 104 -9.49 -15.61 -4.44
CA TRP A 104 -8.62 -15.63 -3.27
C TRP A 104 -8.22 -14.25 -2.72
N LYS A 105 -8.17 -13.22 -3.58
CA LYS A 105 -7.88 -11.82 -3.18
C LYS A 105 -9.07 -11.08 -2.56
N LYS A 106 -10.30 -11.59 -2.72
CA LYS A 106 -11.53 -10.96 -2.19
C LYS A 106 -11.51 -10.76 -0.67
N PRO A 107 -11.14 -11.75 0.18
CA PRO A 107 -11.00 -11.53 1.61
C PRO A 107 -9.92 -10.48 1.94
N ILE A 108 -8.80 -10.46 1.21
CA ILE A 108 -7.71 -9.49 1.41
C ILE A 108 -8.21 -8.05 1.19
N TYR A 109 -8.98 -7.83 0.12
CA TYR A 109 -9.57 -6.51 -0.16
C TYR A 109 -10.51 -6.04 0.97
N LYS A 110 -11.22 -6.96 1.64
CA LYS A 110 -12.07 -6.61 2.79
C LYS A 110 -11.25 -6.18 3.99
N VAL A 111 -10.08 -6.79 4.23
CA VAL A 111 -9.17 -6.38 5.31
C VAL A 111 -8.66 -4.97 5.05
N ILE A 112 -8.14 -4.71 3.85
CA ILE A 112 -7.64 -3.38 3.46
C ILE A 112 -8.73 -2.31 3.59
N ALA A 113 -9.95 -2.60 3.12
CA ALA A 113 -11.07 -1.66 3.18
C ALA A 113 -11.48 -1.30 4.63
N ARG A 114 -11.36 -2.22 5.58
CA ARG A 114 -11.65 -1.95 7.00
C ARG A 114 -10.59 -1.07 7.67
N MET A 115 -9.37 -1.07 7.14
CA MET A 115 -8.26 -0.27 7.67
C MET A 115 -8.16 1.10 6.99
N ASP A 116 -9.04 1.39 6.02
CA ASP A 116 -8.98 2.63 5.25
C ASP A 116 -9.31 3.83 6.15
N GLN A 117 -8.38 4.78 6.22
CA GLN A 117 -8.55 6.01 6.99
C GLN A 117 -9.04 7.15 6.09
N PRO A 118 -9.82 8.10 6.63
CA PRO A 118 -10.22 9.30 5.89
C PRO A 118 -8.99 10.09 5.46
N VAL A 119 -9.07 10.71 4.28
CA VAL A 119 -7.99 11.58 3.79
C VAL A 119 -7.96 12.84 4.64
N PRO A 120 -6.79 13.23 5.18
CA PRO A 120 -6.66 14.46 5.94
C PRO A 120 -7.15 15.67 5.14
N GLU A 121 -7.79 16.61 5.83
CA GLU A 121 -8.48 17.72 5.18
C GLU A 121 -7.56 18.67 4.43
N PHE A 122 -6.32 18.85 4.90
CA PHE A 122 -5.32 19.69 4.25
C PHE A 122 -4.98 19.24 2.82
N PHE A 123 -5.05 17.93 2.52
CA PHE A 123 -4.86 17.43 1.15
C PHE A 123 -5.97 17.89 0.19
N LYS A 124 -7.12 18.36 0.69
CA LYS A 124 -8.20 18.89 -0.16
C LYS A 124 -7.93 20.32 -0.64
N SER A 125 -6.98 21.02 -0.02
CA SER A 125 -6.59 22.38 -0.42
C SER A 125 -5.70 22.34 -1.66
N PRO A 126 -5.97 23.16 -2.70
CA PRO A 126 -5.11 23.27 -3.87
C PRO A 126 -3.67 23.67 -3.53
N ASN A 127 -3.49 24.38 -2.42
CA ASN A 127 -2.22 24.90 -1.91
C ASN A 127 -1.72 24.12 -0.69
N TRP A 128 -2.02 22.81 -0.61
CA TRP A 128 -1.60 21.99 0.53
C TRP A 128 -0.08 21.99 0.77
N MET A 129 0.72 22.24 -0.28
CA MET A 129 2.18 22.39 -0.17
C MET A 129 2.59 23.66 0.60
N ASP A 130 1.85 24.76 0.46
CA ASP A 130 2.16 26.01 1.18
C ASP A 130 1.94 25.84 2.69
N GLN A 131 0.99 25.00 3.08
CA GLN A 131 0.71 24.69 4.49
C GLN A 131 1.78 23.83 5.18
N LEU A 132 2.70 23.21 4.42
CA LEU A 132 3.83 22.47 4.96
C LEU A 132 5.08 23.35 5.16
N ALA A 133 5.11 24.55 4.57
CA ALA A 133 6.27 25.43 4.59
C ALA A 133 6.29 26.44 5.77
N ASP A 134 5.16 26.64 6.44
CA ASP A 134 5.00 27.59 7.56
C ASP A 134 5.11 26.93 8.96
N GLY A 135 5.74 25.74 9.05
CA GLY A 135 5.94 24.99 10.30
C GLY A 135 7.38 25.00 10.82
#